data_AF-T1CH78-F1
#
_entry.id   AF-T1CH78-F1
#
_cell.length_a   1.000
_cell.length_b   1.000
_cell.length_c   1.000
_cell.angle_alpha   90.00
_cell.angle_beta   90.00
_cell.angle_gamma   90.00
#
_symmetry.space_group_name_H-M   'P 1'
#
loop_
_entity.id
_entity.type
_entity.pdbx_description
1 polymer ?
#
loop_
_entity_poly.entity_id
_entity_poly.type
_entity_poly.pdbx_seq_one_letter_code
_entity_poly.pdbx_strand_id
1 'polypeptide(L)'
;MDPITDILQQDPDPSETREWVESIDAILDRAARPRAHYLLERMVDQTRRAGGMLPFAPTTEYINSIPPEREAKSPGDAALEWHIRSIIRWNAMAMVLRANRKPGELGGHIASFASSATLYDVGFNHFWRAQGKDHPGDLICFQGHSSPGVYARAFLEG
;
A
#
# COMPACT_ATOMS: atom_id res chain seq x y z
N MET A 1 4.51 16.83 18.77
CA MET A 1 5.13 18.16 18.61
C MET A 1 4.51 18.75 17.36
N ASP A 2 4.10 20.01 17.42
CA ASP A 2 3.63 20.71 16.22
C ASP A 2 4.82 20.87 15.27
N PRO A 3 4.79 20.30 14.05
CA PRO A 3 5.91 20.36 13.09
C PRO A 3 6.34 21.80 12.79
N ILE A 4 5.41 22.75 12.87
CA ILE A 4 5.67 24.17 12.65
C ILE A 4 6.54 24.74 13.77
N THR A 5 6.32 24.31 15.02
CA THR A 5 7.08 24.80 16.17
C THR A 5 8.56 24.39 16.09
N ASP A 6 8.87 23.19 15.60
CA ASP A 6 10.25 22.72 15.42
C ASP A 6 10.97 23.45 14.28
N ILE A 7 10.28 23.75 13.17
CA ILE A 7 10.82 24.54 12.06
C ILE A 7 11.17 25.95 12.55
N LEU A 8 10.25 26.62 13.26
CA LEU A 8 10.42 28.01 13.71
C LEU A 8 11.50 28.20 14.77
N GLN A 9 11.86 27.17 15.54
CA GLN A 9 12.91 27.27 16.57
C GLN A 9 14.34 27.21 16.01
N GLN A 10 14.51 26.70 14.79
CA GLN A 10 15.82 26.61 14.11
C GLN A 10 15.90 27.53 12.87
N ASP A 11 14.87 28.33 12.64
CA ASP A 11 14.75 29.23 11.48
C ASP A 11 15.51 30.55 11.69
N PRO A 12 16.35 31.00 10.73
CA PRO A 12 16.99 32.32 10.79
C PRO A 12 16.01 33.50 10.70
N ASP A 13 14.83 33.35 10.08
CA ASP A 13 13.74 34.33 10.10
C ASP A 13 12.36 33.64 10.28
N PRO A 14 11.99 33.32 11.53
CA PRO A 14 10.72 32.65 11.82
C PRO A 14 9.49 33.53 11.54
N SER A 15 9.64 34.85 11.37
CA SER A 15 8.51 35.72 11.05
C SER A 15 8.13 35.58 9.59
N GLU A 16 9.11 35.60 8.69
CA GLU A 16 8.92 35.35 7.27
C GLU A 16 8.33 33.95 7.04
N THR A 17 8.93 32.90 7.62
CA THR A 17 8.43 31.52 7.46
C THR A 17 6.98 31.38 7.93
N ARG A 18 6.60 32.05 9.02
CA ARG A 18 5.21 32.05 9.51
C ARG A 18 4.27 32.70 8.49
N GLU A 19 4.63 33.85 7.94
CA GLU A 19 3.80 34.54 6.93
C GLU A 19 3.56 33.68 5.69
N TRP A 20 4.58 32.96 5.22
CA TRP A 20 4.46 32.04 4.09
C TRP A 20 3.57 30.83 4.39
N VAL A 21 3.71 30.22 5.57
CA VAL A 21 2.87 29.09 6.00
C VAL A 21 1.41 29.52 6.12
N GLU A 22 1.14 30.62 6.84
CA GLU A 22 -0.21 31.18 7.01
C GLU A 22 -0.84 31.55 5.65
N SER A 23 -0.03 32.03 4.69
CA SER A 23 -0.51 32.32 3.33
C SER A 23 -0.98 31.07 2.60
N ILE A 24 -0.27 29.94 2.73
CA ILE A 24 -0.68 28.66 2.13
C ILE A 24 -1.94 28.14 2.82
N ASP A 25 -2.03 28.21 4.15
CA ASP A 25 -3.22 27.80 4.90
C ASP A 25 -4.45 28.60 4.46
N ALA A 26 -4.32 29.93 4.34
CA ALA A 26 -5.38 30.78 3.84
C ALA A 26 -5.83 30.43 2.42
N ILE A 27 -4.91 29.94 1.56
CA ILE A 27 -5.24 29.45 0.22
C ILE A 27 -5.96 28.10 0.30
N LEU A 28 -5.54 27.19 1.16
CA LEU A 28 -6.20 25.88 1.36
C LEU A 28 -7.62 26.03 1.93
N ASP A 29 -7.84 27.03 2.78
CA ASP A 29 -9.15 27.35 3.36
C ASP A 29 -10.10 28.00 2.35
N ARG A 30 -9.58 28.89 1.49
CA ARG A 30 -10.40 29.68 0.54
C ARG A 30 -10.53 29.04 -0.84
N ALA A 31 -9.55 28.25 -1.27
CA ALA A 31 -9.46 27.65 -2.59
C ALA A 31 -9.23 26.13 -2.50
N ALA A 32 -9.59 25.41 -3.56
CA ALA A 32 -9.38 23.96 -3.59
C ALA A 32 -7.88 23.60 -3.62
N ARG A 33 -7.52 22.44 -3.03
CA ARG A 33 -6.16 21.85 -3.00
C ARG A 33 -5.36 21.96 -4.31
N PRO A 34 -5.95 21.85 -5.52
CA PRO A 34 -5.22 22.06 -6.78
C PRO A 34 -4.57 23.44 -6.90
N ARG A 35 -5.16 24.50 -6.31
CA ARG A 35 -4.60 25.85 -6.36
C ARG A 35 -3.35 25.99 -5.50
N ALA A 36 -3.38 25.43 -4.29
CA ALA A 36 -2.20 25.41 -3.42
C ALA A 36 -1.06 24.62 -4.08
N HIS A 37 -1.38 23.46 -4.66
CA HIS A 37 -0.41 22.65 -5.42
C HIS A 37 0.21 23.43 -6.58
N TYR A 38 -0.61 24.10 -7.40
CA TYR A 38 -0.14 24.93 -8.51
C TYR A 38 0.84 26.03 -8.05
N LEU A 39 0.55 26.70 -6.93
CA LEU A 39 1.40 27.77 -6.42
C LEU A 39 2.74 27.23 -5.90
N LEU A 40 2.71 26.11 -5.18
CA LEU A 40 3.92 25.42 -4.73
C LEU A 40 4.80 25.00 -5.91
N GLU A 41 4.23 24.43 -6.96
CA GLU A 41 4.98 24.08 -8.18
C GLU A 41 5.67 25.30 -8.81
N ARG A 42 4.98 26.45 -8.88
CA ARG A 42 5.57 27.69 -9.42
C ARG A 42 6.72 28.22 -8.57
N MET A 43 6.59 28.15 -7.24
CA MET A 43 7.66 28.55 -6.32
C MET A 43 8.89 27.63 -6.48
N VAL A 44 8.67 26.32 -6.53
CA VAL A 44 9.72 25.31 -6.78
C VAL A 44 10.44 25.59 -8.10
N ASP A 45 9.68 25.82 -9.18
CA ASP A 45 10.24 26.14 -10.50
C ASP A 45 11.07 27.43 -10.48
N GLN A 46 10.59 28.48 -9.82
CA GLN A 46 11.29 29.75 -9.71
C GLN A 46 12.59 29.61 -8.91
N THR A 47 12.56 28.88 -7.79
CA THR A 47 13.75 28.59 -6.98
C THR A 47 14.79 27.77 -7.76
N ARG A 48 14.35 26.78 -8.53
CA ARG A 48 15.25 26.00 -9.41
C ARG A 48 15.92 26.88 -10.48
N ARG A 49 15.15 27.76 -11.13
CA ARG A 49 15.68 28.70 -12.14
C ARG A 49 16.69 29.69 -11.55
N ALA A 50 16.54 30.03 -10.28
CA ALA A 50 17.49 30.87 -9.54
C ALA A 50 18.75 30.10 -9.08
N GLY A 51 18.88 28.81 -9.40
CA GLY A 51 20.02 27.97 -9.02
C GLY A 51 19.90 27.31 -7.65
N GLY A 52 18.73 27.42 -6.99
CA GLY A 52 18.47 26.74 -5.73
C GLY A 52 18.34 25.22 -5.93
N MET A 53 19.11 24.44 -5.17
CA MET A 53 18.89 23.00 -5.05
C MET A 53 17.75 22.74 -4.07
N LEU A 54 16.62 22.26 -4.58
CA LEU A 54 15.56 21.73 -3.75
C LEU A 54 15.85 20.25 -3.46
N PRO A 55 15.97 19.84 -2.18
CA PRO A 55 16.08 18.43 -1.86
C PRO A 55 14.83 17.71 -2.36
N PHE A 56 14.99 16.82 -3.33
CA PHE A 56 13.92 15.91 -3.72
C PHE A 56 13.80 14.84 -2.63
N ALA A 57 12.73 14.91 -1.83
CA ALA A 57 12.37 13.83 -0.94
C ALA A 57 11.51 12.81 -1.72
N PRO A 58 12.01 11.60 -2.03
CA PRO A 58 11.24 10.59 -2.75
C PRO A 58 10.13 9.95 -1.90
N THR A 59 9.91 10.43 -0.68
CA THR A 59 9.00 9.85 0.30
C THR A 59 7.77 10.73 0.48
N THR A 60 6.59 10.13 0.34
CA THR A 60 5.33 10.74 0.78
C THR A 60 5.13 10.53 2.27
N GLU A 61 4.11 11.15 2.85
CA GLU A 61 3.69 10.89 4.22
C GLU A 61 3.39 9.40 4.48
N TYR A 62 3.57 8.97 5.73
CA TYR A 62 3.30 7.59 6.16
C TYR A 62 1.80 7.35 6.39
N ILE A 63 1.01 7.55 5.34
CA ILE A 63 -0.44 7.37 5.27
C ILE A 63 -0.82 6.65 3.96
N ASN A 64 -2.08 6.25 3.81
CA ASN A 64 -2.56 5.63 2.58
C ASN A 64 -2.55 6.63 1.41
N SER A 65 -1.95 6.24 0.28
CA SER A 65 -1.90 7.07 -0.94
C SER A 65 -3.28 7.37 -1.55
N ILE A 66 -4.27 6.49 -1.33
CA ILE A 66 -5.66 6.67 -1.78
C ILE A 66 -6.50 7.01 -0.54
N PRO A 67 -7.09 8.23 -0.47
CA PRO A 67 -7.90 8.62 0.68
C PRO A 67 -9.30 7.95 0.63
N PRO A 68 -9.99 7.81 1.79
CA PRO A 68 -11.28 7.10 1.88
C PRO A 68 -12.36 7.61 0.91
N GLU A 69 -12.41 8.92 0.64
CA GLU A 69 -13.37 9.52 -0.28
C GLU A 69 -13.12 9.18 -1.77
N ARG A 70 -11.92 8.70 -2.11
CA ARG A 70 -11.54 8.23 -3.46
C ARG A 70 -11.45 6.71 -3.55
N GLU A 71 -11.70 5.99 -2.47
CA GLU A 71 -11.64 4.54 -2.43
C GLU A 71 -12.79 3.92 -3.23
N ALA A 72 -12.47 3.04 -4.18
CA ALA A 72 -13.46 2.23 -4.87
C ALA A 72 -14.01 1.17 -3.92
N LYS A 73 -15.34 1.01 -3.87
CA LYS A 73 -15.96 -0.05 -3.06
C LYS A 73 -15.68 -1.42 -3.69
N SER A 74 -15.31 -2.39 -2.86
CA SER A 74 -15.13 -3.78 -3.29
C SER A 74 -16.44 -4.32 -3.87
N PRO A 75 -16.42 -5.02 -5.02
CA PRO A 75 -17.60 -5.65 -5.59
C PRO A 75 -17.96 -6.99 -4.91
N GLY A 76 -17.10 -7.52 -4.04
CA GLY A 76 -17.26 -8.84 -3.41
C GLY A 76 -18.04 -8.84 -2.09
N ASP A 77 -18.41 -10.04 -1.65
CA ASP A 77 -18.98 -10.27 -0.32
C ASP A 77 -17.85 -10.49 0.69
N ALA A 78 -17.60 -9.47 1.54
CA ALA A 78 -16.51 -9.50 2.50
C ALA A 78 -16.62 -10.64 3.53
N ALA A 79 -17.84 -11.06 3.91
CA ALA A 79 -18.04 -12.13 4.88
C ALA A 79 -17.72 -13.49 4.26
N LEU A 80 -18.19 -13.73 3.03
CA LEU A 80 -17.90 -14.95 2.30
C LEU A 80 -16.40 -15.06 1.98
N GLU A 81 -15.78 -13.99 1.50
CA GLU A 81 -14.34 -13.95 1.23
C GLU A 81 -13.51 -14.20 2.48
N TRP A 82 -13.89 -13.60 3.62
CA TRP A 82 -13.22 -13.87 4.89
C TRP A 82 -13.35 -15.34 5.31
N HIS A 83 -14.51 -15.96 5.09
CA HIS A 83 -14.72 -17.37 5.40
C HIS A 83 -13.84 -18.29 4.54
N ILE A 84 -13.85 -18.09 3.22
CA ILE A 84 -13.03 -18.85 2.26
C ILE A 84 -11.54 -18.68 2.60
N ARG A 85 -11.08 -17.44 2.79
CA ARG A 85 -9.69 -17.14 3.15
C ARG A 85 -9.26 -17.77 4.48
N SER A 86 -10.17 -17.87 5.45
CA SER A 86 -9.91 -18.55 6.72
C SER A 86 -9.65 -20.05 6.53
N ILE A 87 -10.43 -20.71 5.67
CA ILE A 87 -10.22 -22.12 5.32
C ILE A 87 -8.88 -22.30 4.61
N ILE A 88 -8.54 -21.43 3.65
CA ILE A 88 -7.26 -21.48 2.93
C ILE A 88 -6.08 -21.31 3.92
N ARG A 89 -6.16 -20.34 4.83
CA ARG A 89 -5.14 -20.14 5.89
C ARG A 89 -4.98 -21.38 6.77
N TRP A 90 -6.09 -21.99 7.18
CA TRP A 90 -6.08 -23.22 7.98
C TRP A 90 -5.39 -24.37 7.24
N ASN A 91 -5.79 -24.62 6.00
CA ASN A 91 -5.24 -25.70 5.17
C ASN A 91 -3.74 -25.51 4.91
N ALA A 92 -3.30 -24.26 4.66
CA ALA A 92 -1.89 -23.94 4.47
C ALA A 92 -1.06 -24.25 5.73
N MET A 93 -1.53 -23.83 6.90
CA MET A 93 -0.90 -24.14 8.18
C MET A 93 -0.89 -25.65 8.45
N ALA A 94 -2.03 -26.33 8.25
CA ALA A 94 -2.17 -27.75 8.49
C ALA A 94 -1.24 -28.58 7.61
N MET A 95 -1.02 -28.17 6.35
CA MET A 95 -0.08 -28.80 5.43
C MET A 95 1.35 -28.77 5.98
N VAL A 96 1.82 -27.60 6.43
CA VAL A 96 3.16 -27.43 7.01
C VAL A 96 3.31 -28.21 8.31
N LEU A 97 2.33 -28.11 9.22
CA LEU A 97 2.36 -28.86 10.48
C LEU A 97 2.37 -30.37 10.25
N ARG A 98 1.57 -30.87 9.31
CA ARG A 98 1.52 -32.31 8.98
C ARG A 98 2.84 -32.80 8.39
N ALA A 99 3.49 -31.99 7.55
CA ALA A 99 4.81 -32.32 7.01
C ALA A 99 5.85 -32.49 8.14
N ASN A 100 5.87 -31.54 9.10
CA ASN A 100 6.83 -31.53 10.20
C ASN A 100 6.50 -32.50 11.35
N ARG A 101 5.36 -33.21 11.31
CA ARG A 101 5.09 -34.34 12.22
C ARG A 101 5.77 -35.64 11.80
N LYS A 102 6.20 -35.75 10.54
CA LYS A 102 6.93 -36.92 10.06
C LYS A 102 8.43 -36.75 10.37
N PRO A 103 9.18 -37.83 10.59
CA PRO A 103 10.63 -37.75 10.70
C PRO A 103 11.24 -37.08 9.46
N GLY A 104 12.20 -36.16 9.65
CA GLY A 104 12.90 -35.43 8.60
C GLY A 104 12.86 -33.91 8.79
N GLU A 105 13.50 -33.18 7.87
CA GLU A 105 13.66 -31.72 7.93
C GLU A 105 13.04 -31.03 6.69
N LEU A 106 11.81 -31.42 6.35
CA LEU A 106 11.08 -30.88 5.20
C LEU A 106 10.87 -29.36 5.29
N GLY A 107 10.69 -28.82 6.51
CA GLY A 107 10.49 -27.40 6.75
C GLY A 107 9.13 -26.87 6.29
N GLY A 108 9.09 -25.59 5.89
CA GLY A 108 7.90 -24.88 5.42
C GLY A 108 7.60 -23.60 6.21
N HIS A 109 7.02 -22.60 5.54
CA HIS A 109 6.72 -21.29 6.13
C HIS A 109 5.21 -21.09 6.32
N ILE A 110 4.82 -20.71 7.53
CA ILE A 110 3.41 -20.40 7.87
C ILE A 110 3.20 -18.88 7.84
N ALA A 111 4.12 -18.12 8.45
CA ALA A 111 3.97 -16.68 8.65
C ALA A 111 3.94 -15.89 7.34
N SER A 112 4.72 -16.28 6.34
CA SER A 112 4.84 -15.55 5.06
C SER A 112 3.52 -15.52 4.30
N PHE A 113 2.82 -16.65 4.22
CA PHE A 113 1.48 -16.67 3.63
C PHE A 113 0.46 -15.98 4.55
N ALA A 114 0.54 -16.18 5.87
CA ALA A 114 -0.40 -15.56 6.80
C ALA A 114 -0.40 -14.02 6.74
N SER A 115 0.76 -13.37 6.54
CA SER A 115 0.83 -11.91 6.41
C SER A 115 0.26 -11.40 5.08
N SER A 116 0.32 -12.20 4.01
CA SER A 116 -0.03 -11.81 2.65
C SER A 116 -1.34 -12.40 2.11
N ALA A 117 -1.98 -13.31 2.85
CA ALA A 117 -3.13 -14.08 2.33
C ALA A 117 -4.33 -13.21 1.93
N THR A 118 -4.56 -12.07 2.57
CA THR A 118 -5.63 -11.14 2.14
C THR A 118 -5.30 -10.50 0.79
N LEU A 119 -4.02 -10.12 0.57
CA LEU A 119 -3.57 -9.55 -0.70
C LEU A 119 -3.75 -10.55 -1.85
N TYR A 120 -3.33 -11.80 -1.64
CA TYR A 120 -3.50 -12.84 -2.64
C TYR A 120 -4.98 -13.19 -2.88
N ASP A 121 -5.81 -13.22 -1.83
CA ASP A 121 -7.23 -13.53 -1.97
C ASP A 121 -8.00 -12.45 -2.77
N VAL A 122 -7.70 -11.17 -2.54
CA VAL A 122 -8.20 -10.08 -3.38
C VAL A 122 -7.74 -10.26 -4.83
N GLY A 123 -6.47 -10.63 -5.04
CA GLY A 123 -5.91 -10.95 -6.35
C GLY A 123 -6.69 -12.05 -7.07
N PHE A 124 -6.89 -13.20 -6.42
CA PHE A 124 -7.62 -14.33 -6.99
C PHE A 124 -9.09 -14.00 -7.28
N ASN A 125 -9.78 -13.29 -6.40
CA ASN A 125 -11.23 -13.08 -6.54
C ASN A 125 -11.57 -11.96 -7.55
N HIS A 126 -10.70 -10.94 -7.70
CA HIS A 126 -11.09 -9.70 -8.38
C HIS A 126 -10.16 -9.23 -9.49
N PHE A 127 -8.93 -9.75 -9.58
CA PHE A 127 -7.92 -9.21 -10.50
C PHE A 127 -7.38 -10.25 -11.48
N TRP A 128 -6.91 -11.38 -10.96
CA TRP A 128 -6.12 -12.29 -11.74
C TRP A 128 -6.95 -13.09 -12.73
N ARG A 129 -6.45 -13.16 -13.96
CA ARG A 129 -7.10 -13.84 -15.06
C ARG A 129 -6.38 -15.14 -15.35
N ALA A 130 -7.12 -16.23 -15.33
CA ALA A 130 -6.66 -17.49 -15.90
C ALA A 130 -6.52 -17.37 -17.43
N GLN A 131 -5.80 -18.31 -18.03
CA GLN A 131 -5.76 -18.43 -19.48
C GLN A 131 -7.16 -18.72 -20.03
N GLY A 132 -7.59 -17.95 -21.03
CA GLY A 132 -8.85 -18.11 -21.73
C GLY A 132 -8.67 -18.04 -23.25
N LYS A 133 -9.78 -18.06 -23.99
CA LYS A 133 -9.74 -17.97 -25.47
C LYS A 133 -9.16 -16.65 -25.96
N ASP A 134 -9.50 -15.55 -25.29
CA ASP A 134 -9.16 -14.19 -25.71
C ASP A 134 -8.05 -13.54 -24.87
N HIS A 135 -7.52 -14.25 -23.86
CA HIS A 135 -6.51 -13.74 -22.94
C HIS A 135 -5.52 -14.85 -22.55
N PRO A 136 -4.20 -14.64 -22.68
CA PRO A 136 -3.20 -15.68 -22.38
C PRO A 136 -3.09 -16.04 -20.90
N GLY A 137 -3.71 -15.23 -20.02
CA GLY A 137 -3.63 -15.36 -18.57
C GLY A 137 -2.57 -14.43 -17.98
N ASP A 138 -2.73 -14.08 -16.72
CA ASP A 138 -1.80 -13.23 -16.01
C ASP A 138 -0.57 -14.01 -15.54
N LEU A 139 0.61 -13.42 -15.70
CA LEU A 139 1.87 -13.98 -15.21
C LEU A 139 2.10 -13.52 -13.77
N ILE A 140 1.77 -14.39 -12.81
CA ILE A 140 1.87 -14.07 -11.38
C ILE A 140 3.17 -14.66 -10.81
N CYS A 141 4.11 -13.80 -10.44
CA CYS A 141 5.32 -14.17 -9.72
C CYS A 141 5.03 -14.33 -8.22
N PHE A 142 4.47 -15.47 -7.82
CA PHE A 142 4.19 -15.76 -6.42
C PHE A 142 5.46 -15.75 -5.56
N GLN A 143 5.37 -15.24 -4.34
CA GLN A 143 6.44 -15.37 -3.35
C GLN A 143 6.60 -16.85 -2.97
N GLY A 144 7.79 -17.43 -3.18
CA GLY A 144 8.03 -18.87 -2.98
C GLY A 144 7.66 -19.40 -1.59
N HIS A 145 7.95 -18.64 -0.53
CA HIS A 145 7.60 -19.00 0.85
C HIS A 145 6.09 -18.98 1.14
N SER A 146 5.27 -18.43 0.26
CA SER A 146 3.81 -18.43 0.35
C SER A 146 3.16 -19.59 -0.42
N SER A 147 3.95 -20.48 -1.02
CA SER A 147 3.45 -21.64 -1.79
C SER A 147 2.46 -22.54 -1.03
N PRO A 148 2.56 -22.80 0.30
CA PRO A 148 1.54 -23.59 0.99
C PRO A 148 0.13 -22.98 0.90
N GLY A 149 0.03 -21.65 0.79
CA GLY A 149 -1.24 -20.96 0.60
C GLY A 149 -1.85 -21.15 -0.79
N VAL A 150 -1.01 -21.15 -1.82
CA VAL A 150 -1.45 -21.43 -3.20
C VAL A 150 -1.95 -22.87 -3.31
N TYR A 151 -1.21 -23.83 -2.74
CA TYR A 151 -1.66 -25.23 -2.70
C TYR A 151 -2.93 -25.43 -1.88
N ALA A 152 -3.08 -24.72 -0.76
CA ALA A 152 -4.28 -24.76 0.06
C ALA A 152 -5.52 -24.25 -0.68
N ARG A 153 -5.38 -23.21 -1.51
CA ARG A 153 -6.45 -22.73 -2.38
C ARG A 153 -6.77 -23.72 -3.48
N ALA A 154 -5.76 -24.20 -4.21
CA ALA A 154 -5.94 -25.19 -5.25
C ALA A 154 -6.65 -26.45 -4.72
N PHE A 155 -6.30 -26.92 -3.52
CA PHE A 155 -6.99 -28.03 -2.87
C PHE A 155 -8.47 -27.75 -2.58
N LEU A 156 -8.83 -26.51 -2.23
CA LEU A 156 -10.21 -26.11 -1.98
C LEU A 156 -11.02 -25.98 -3.28
N GLU A 157 -10.36 -25.65 -4.39
CA GLU A 157 -10.97 -25.49 -5.71
C GLU A 157 -11.22 -26.82 -6.45
N GLY A 158 -10.61 -27.93 -6.00
CA GLY A 158 -10.82 -29.29 -6.51
C GLY A 158 -9.89 -29.67 -7.66
#